data_AF-A0AAW5IW51-F1
#
_entry.id   AF-A0AAW5IW51-F1
#
_cell.length_a   1.000
_cell.length_b   1.000
_cell.length_c   1.000
_cell.angle_alpha   90.00
_cell.angle_beta   90.00
_cell.angle_gamma   90.00
#
_symmetry.space_group_name_H-M   'P 1'
#
loop_
_entity.id
_entity.type
_entity.pdbx_description
1 polymer ?
#
loop_
_entity_poly.entity_id
_entity_poly.type
_entity_poly.pdbx_seq_one_letter_code
_entity_poly.pdbx_strand_id
1 'polypeptide(L)' 'MTVSKWSFWGAGSWEKAQQIEQFRTDDGKVLLGGQVDQLVEAMAAFAPPAAGELKLSESYQASLNVVIASNWQ' A
#
# COMPACT_ATOMS: atom_id res chain seq x y z
N MET A 1 44.99 8.72 -8.03
CA MET A 1 43.72 9.32 -7.56
C MET A 1 42.65 8.24 -7.66
N THR A 2 42.36 7.54 -6.57
CA THR A 2 41.29 6.55 -6.53
C THR A 2 39.99 7.32 -6.38
N VAL A 3 39.09 7.21 -7.35
CA VAL A 3 37.74 7.77 -7.22
C VAL A 3 36.98 6.86 -6.25
N SER A 4 37.07 7.18 -4.96
CA SER A 4 36.29 6.54 -3.92
C SER A 4 34.81 6.81 -4.19
N LYS A 5 34.11 5.76 -4.61
CA LYS A 5 32.66 5.56 -4.59
C LYS A 5 31.85 6.84 -4.29
N TRP A 6 31.64 7.59 -5.36
CA TRP A 6 30.55 8.53 -5.59
C TRP A 6 29.31 8.27 -4.68
N SER A 7 29.14 9.09 -3.63
CA SER A 7 28.14 8.93 -2.56
C SER A 7 26.68 8.99 -3.04
N PHE A 8 26.43 9.55 -4.22
CA PHE A 8 25.10 9.62 -4.83
C PHE A 8 24.61 8.25 -5.32
N TRP A 9 25.50 7.27 -5.56
CA TRP A 9 25.15 5.89 -5.95
C TRP A 9 25.49 4.88 -4.86
N GLY A 10 25.43 5.29 -3.59
CA GLY A 10 25.47 4.36 -2.47
C GLY A 10 24.36 3.30 -2.60
N ALA A 11 24.71 2.01 -2.44
CA ALA A 11 23.73 0.95 -2.22
C ALA A 11 22.83 1.39 -1.04
N GLY A 12 21.51 1.38 -1.20
CA GLY A 12 20.59 2.09 -0.30
C GLY A 12 19.75 3.18 -0.98
N SER A 13 20.37 3.97 -1.86
CA SER A 13 19.79 5.25 -2.28
C SER A 13 18.60 5.08 -3.24
N TRP A 14 18.66 4.11 -4.14
CA TRP A 14 17.58 3.81 -5.07
C TRP A 14 16.45 2.99 -4.43
N GLU A 15 16.74 2.24 -3.37
CA GLU A 15 15.78 1.39 -2.65
C GLU A 15 14.75 2.25 -1.91
N LYS A 16 15.18 3.35 -1.27
CA LYS A 16 14.26 4.30 -0.63
C LYS A 16 13.39 5.08 -1.61
N ALA A 17 13.84 5.26 -2.85
CA ALA A 17 13.08 5.97 -3.87
C ALA A 17 11.91 5.15 -4.45
N GLN A 18 11.72 3.88 -4.05
CA GLN A 18 10.64 3.03 -4.56
C GLN A 18 9.33 3.13 -3.77
N GLN A 19 9.26 3.97 -2.73
CA GLN A 19 8.07 4.11 -1.90
C GLN A 19 7.36 5.43 -2.12
N ILE A 20 6.04 5.37 -2.23
CA ILE A 20 5.17 6.53 -2.32
C ILE A 20 4.84 6.98 -0.89
N GLU A 21 5.17 8.24 -0.58
CA GLU A 21 4.96 8.80 0.76
C GLU A 21 3.51 9.17 1.02
N GLN A 22 2.74 9.56 -0.01
CA GLN A 22 1.34 9.98 0.10
C GLN A 22 0.57 9.71 -1.18
N PHE A 23 -0.65 9.18 -1.05
CA PHE A 23 -1.66 9.13 -2.10
C PHE A 23 -2.71 10.19 -1.82
N ARG A 24 -3.11 10.94 -2.85
CA ARG A 24 -4.19 11.93 -2.75
C ARG A 24 -5.26 11.61 -3.78
N THR A 25 -6.49 11.49 -3.34
CA THR A 25 -7.66 11.33 -4.23
C THR A 25 -8.25 12.69 -4.60
N ASP A 26 -9.04 12.74 -5.68
CA ASP A 26 -9.62 14.00 -6.17
C ASP A 26 -10.59 14.62 -5.17
N ASP A 27 -11.24 13.79 -4.35
CA ASP A 27 -12.13 14.20 -3.25
C ASP A 27 -11.38 14.67 -1.99
N GLY A 28 -10.05 14.77 -2.04
CA GLY A 28 -9.22 15.40 -1.02
C GLY A 28 -8.72 14.47 0.09
N LYS A 29 -9.04 13.17 0.06
CA LYS A 29 -8.50 12.21 1.05
C LYS A 29 -7.02 11.97 0.82
N VAL A 30 -6.28 11.75 1.91
CA VAL A 30 -4.84 11.49 1.86
C VAL A 30 -4.52 10.20 2.59
N LEU A 31 -3.88 9.27 1.89
CA LEU A 31 -3.35 8.04 2.48
C LEU A 31 -1.82 8.16 2.57
N LEU A 32 -1.28 8.13 3.78
CA LEU A 32 0.17 8.15 3.99
C LEU A 32 0.79 6.79 3.67
N GLY A 33 2.03 6.75 3.18
CA GLY A 33 2.74 5.52 2.86
C GLY A 33 2.78 4.52 4.01
N GLY A 34 2.92 4.99 5.26
CA GLY A 34 2.86 4.12 6.45
C GLY A 34 1.47 3.54 6.77
N GLN A 35 0.39 4.12 6.25
CA GLN A 35 -0.98 3.58 6.35
C GLN A 35 -1.28 2.59 5.21
N VAL A 36 -0.52 2.63 4.11
CA VAL A 36 -0.63 1.66 3.01
C VAL A 36 -0.28 0.27 3.50
N ASP A 37 0.79 0.13 4.28
CA ASP A 37 1.19 -1.17 4.83
C ASP A 37 0.09 -1.77 5.72
N GLN A 38 -0.53 -0.95 6.57
CA GLN A 38 -1.65 -1.36 7.44
C GLN A 38 -2.89 -1.77 6.61
N LEU A 39 -3.19 -1.02 5.55
CA LEU A 39 -4.27 -1.34 4.63
C LEU A 39 -4.00 -2.67 3.91
N VAL A 40 -2.78 -2.88 3.41
CA VAL A 40 -2.39 -4.11 2.71
C VAL A 40 -2.40 -5.31 3.65
N GLU A 41 -1.89 -5.18 4.87
CA GLU A 41 -1.92 -6.25 5.87
C GLU A 41 -3.35 -6.63 6.24
N ALA A 42 -4.22 -5.64 6.48
CA ALA A 42 -5.62 -5.87 6.76
C ALA A 42 -6.36 -6.53 5.58
N MET A 43 -6.05 -6.15 4.33
CA MET A 43 -6.60 -6.80 3.13
C MET A 43 -6.04 -8.21 2.92
N ALA A 44 -4.76 -8.44 3.23
CA ALA A 44 -4.12 -9.76 3.12
C ALA A 44 -4.65 -10.77 4.15
N ALA A 45 -5.19 -10.29 5.28
CA ALA A 45 -5.88 -11.13 6.25
C ALA A 45 -7.16 -11.76 5.70
N PHE A 46 -7.72 -11.23 4.60
CA PHE A 46 -8.86 -11.85 3.95
C PHE A 46 -8.39 -12.99 3.02
N ALA A 47 -8.86 -14.21 3.32
CA ALA A 47 -8.53 -15.38 2.52
C ALA A 47 -9.10 -15.25 1.09
N PRO A 48 -8.32 -15.60 0.04
CA PRO A 48 -8.84 -15.59 -1.32
C PRO A 48 -10.04 -16.54 -1.43
N PRO A 49 -11.15 -16.12 -2.08
CA PRO A 49 -12.31 -16.98 -2.28
C PRO A 49 -11.94 -18.19 -3.14
N ALA A 50 -12.76 -19.25 -3.07
CA ALA A 50 -12.48 -20.49 -3.78
C ALA A 50 -12.33 -20.22 -5.29
N ALA A 51 -11.36 -20.86 -5.93
CA ALA A 51 -11.14 -20.70 -7.37
C ALA A 51 -12.43 -21.06 -8.14
N GLY A 52 -13.02 -20.08 -8.83
CA GLY A 52 -14.31 -20.20 -9.51
C GLY A 52 -15.42 -19.34 -8.90
N GLU A 53 -15.20 -18.76 -7.72
CA GLU A 53 -16.12 -17.83 -7.07
C GLU A 53 -15.82 -16.39 -7.52
N LEU A 54 -16.54 -15.93 -8.55
CA LEU A 54 -16.41 -14.58 -9.11
C LEU A 54 -17.26 -13.54 -8.40
N LYS A 55 -18.07 -13.96 -7.41
CA LYS A 55 -18.95 -13.08 -6.64
C LYS A 55 -18.47 -12.99 -5.21
N LEU A 56 -18.05 -11.80 -4.83
CA LEU A 56 -17.89 -11.41 -3.43
C LEU A 56 -19.28 -11.38 -2.77
N SER A 57 -19.43 -12.00 -1.60
CA SER A 57 -20.65 -11.86 -0.81
C SER A 57 -20.76 -10.44 -0.26
N GLU A 58 -21.98 -9.93 -0.07
CA GLU A 58 -22.21 -8.58 0.47
C GLU A 58 -21.56 -8.39 1.85
N SER A 59 -21.56 -9.42 2.69
CA SER A 59 -20.91 -9.38 4.02
C SER A 59 -19.41 -9.18 3.93
N TYR A 60 -18.77 -9.79 2.93
CA TYR A 60 -17.34 -9.64 2.70
C TYR A 60 -17.02 -8.26 2.14
N GLN A 61 -17.87 -7.75 1.24
CA GLN A 61 -17.75 -6.41 0.68
C GLN A 61 -17.93 -5.30 1.74
N ALA A 62 -18.90 -5.47 2.64
CA ALA A 62 -19.11 -4.55 3.77
C ALA A 62 -17.90 -4.50 4.70
N SER A 63 -17.29 -5.65 4.98
CA SER A 63 -16.10 -5.73 5.85
C SER A 63 -14.88 -5.06 5.22
N LEU A 64 -14.66 -5.26 3.91
CA LEU A 64 -13.60 -4.60 3.15
C LEU A 64 -13.77 -3.08 3.10
N ASN A 65 -15.01 -2.60 2.89
CA ASN A 65 -15.29 -1.16 2.83
C ASN A 65 -14.88 -0.43 4.10
N VAL A 66 -15.07 -1.04 5.28
CA VAL A 66 -14.65 -0.44 6.57
C VAL A 66 -13.14 -0.30 6.64
N VAL A 67 -12.40 -1.35 6.26
CA VAL A 67 -10.93 -1.35 6.26
C VAL A 67 -10.41 -0.28 5.30
N ILE A 68 -10.98 -0.19 4.10
CA ILE A 68 -10.60 0.85 3.14
C ILE A 68 -10.92 2.23 3.73
N ALA A 69 -12.18 2.51 4.08
CA ALA A 69 -12.58 3.84 4.58
C ALA A 69 -11.80 4.30 5.83
N SER A 70 -11.43 3.39 6.73
CA SER A 70 -10.62 3.70 7.91
C SER A 70 -9.23 4.24 7.58
N ASN A 71 -8.65 3.79 6.46
CA ASN A 71 -7.29 4.14 6.06
C ASN A 71 -7.25 5.39 5.17
N TRP A 72 -8.36 5.75 4.51
CA TRP A 72 -8.48 6.98 3.72
C TRP A 72 -9.17 8.08 4.55
N GLN A 73 -8.39 8.92 5.23
CA GLN A 73 -8.88 10.06 6.02
C GLN A 73 -8.71 11.40 5.30
#